data_AF-A0A1A9W1Z0-F1
#
_entry.id   AF-A0A1A9W1Z0-F1
#
_cell.length_a   1.000
_cell.length_b   1.000
_cell.length_c   1.000
_cell.angle_alpha   90.00
_cell.angle_beta   90.00
_cell.angle_gamma   90.00
#
_symmetry.space_group_name_H-M   'P 1'
#
loop_
_entity.id
_entity.type
_entity.pdbx_description
1 polymer ?
#
loop_
_entity_poly.entity_id
_entity_poly.type
_entity_poly.pdbx_seq_one_letter_code
_entity_poly.pdbx_strand_id
1 'polypeptide(L)'
;MPRLKPTTKIDVIGNLDLNPEKAVGDYIESKQQDAYFVKPPNWDSSGDSVELLYIRNEREHAAMLHLQEEMLENSKKQSAGNAKRIRKLYKIHGKLRKRFIEVNSFIKDCADKKRVAEKKVVEETAQHEMLKSDITKCTETIAELSSFRENLKSTVKEFEPYEKVLEEVVEKSDIFLSTKDCMDRCDALMLAQVEISALEEKKIQEIEEMRKRMIKVTNEAALTVLGLKNDLAELERSYNQARAECSKWEKILANAKNTVALHDLDRDRTLDGIHYMYRLLCKRRNLEPVFYRVDVENQLDYIKSEIELLTEVHKVYMDQNAKSKTSEYSDRDTAKC
;
A
#
# COMPACT_ATOMS: atom_id res chain seq x y z
N MET A 1 -50.92 -57.56 -44.68
CA MET A 1 -51.87 -56.97 -45.65
C MET A 1 -51.93 -57.86 -46.88
N PRO A 2 -53.09 -58.48 -47.22
CA PRO A 2 -53.20 -59.28 -48.42
C PRO A 2 -53.28 -58.36 -49.64
N ARG A 3 -52.44 -58.62 -50.65
CA ARG A 3 -52.40 -57.87 -51.92
C ARG A 3 -53.58 -58.34 -52.79
N LEU A 4 -54.60 -57.51 -52.95
CA LEU A 4 -55.67 -57.71 -53.94
C LEU A 4 -55.08 -57.56 -55.35
N LYS A 5 -55.30 -58.57 -56.22
CA LYS A 5 -54.96 -58.51 -57.64
C LYS A 5 -55.77 -57.40 -58.34
N PRO A 6 -55.20 -56.68 -59.32
CA PRO A 6 -55.92 -55.64 -60.03
C PRO A 6 -57.08 -56.24 -60.84
N THR A 7 -58.26 -55.62 -60.73
CA THR A 7 -59.49 -56.01 -61.43
C THR A 7 -59.34 -55.78 -62.93
N THR A 8 -59.22 -56.85 -63.72
CA THR A 8 -59.19 -56.86 -65.19
C THR A 8 -60.58 -56.76 -65.82
N LYS A 9 -61.49 -55.96 -65.23
CA LYS A 9 -62.80 -55.69 -65.83
C LYS A 9 -62.79 -54.26 -66.36
N ILE A 10 -62.64 -54.13 -67.66
CA ILE A 10 -62.83 -52.87 -68.40
C ILE A 10 -64.31 -52.83 -68.80
N ASP A 11 -64.93 -51.67 -68.61
CA ASP A 11 -66.36 -51.38 -68.74
C ASP A 11 -67.06 -52.13 -69.90
N VAL A 12 -68.13 -52.87 -69.55
CA VAL A 12 -69.00 -53.62 -70.48
C VAL A 12 -69.85 -52.65 -71.30
N ILE A 13 -69.81 -52.77 -72.63
CA ILE A 13 -70.81 -52.18 -73.56
C ILE A 13 -71.61 -53.34 -74.15
N GLY A 14 -72.82 -53.59 -73.65
CA GLY A 14 -73.76 -54.57 -74.21
C GLY A 14 -73.51 -56.04 -73.83
N ASN A 15 -74.17 -56.96 -74.56
CA ASN A 15 -74.21 -58.41 -74.28
C ASN A 15 -73.14 -59.25 -75.05
N LEU A 16 -72.06 -58.63 -75.56
CA LEU A 16 -70.94 -59.37 -76.19
C LEU A 16 -69.73 -59.44 -75.26
N ASP A 17 -69.28 -60.66 -74.97
CA ASP A 17 -68.16 -60.97 -74.07
C ASP A 17 -66.81 -60.73 -74.78
N LEU A 18 -66.17 -59.58 -74.53
CA LEU A 18 -64.94 -59.11 -75.21
C LEU A 18 -63.65 -59.60 -74.52
N ASN A 19 -63.44 -60.92 -74.46
CA ASN A 19 -62.10 -61.45 -74.16
C ASN A 19 -61.23 -61.39 -75.45
N PRO A 20 -60.17 -60.58 -75.51
CA PRO A 20 -59.39 -60.38 -76.74
C PRO A 20 -58.72 -61.68 -77.22
N GLU A 21 -58.34 -62.58 -76.30
CA GLU A 21 -57.75 -63.88 -76.66
C GLU A 21 -58.74 -64.81 -77.37
N LYS A 22 -60.02 -64.79 -76.97
CA LYS A 22 -61.08 -65.58 -77.64
C LYS A 22 -61.52 -64.95 -78.95
N ALA A 23 -61.62 -63.62 -78.98
CA ALA A 23 -62.02 -62.87 -80.17
C ALA A 23 -61.06 -63.07 -81.36
N VAL A 24 -59.76 -63.25 -81.11
CA VAL A 24 -58.79 -63.59 -82.16
C VAL A 24 -59.01 -65.00 -82.71
N GLY A 25 -59.35 -65.96 -81.84
CA GLY A 25 -59.73 -67.32 -82.25
C GLY A 25 -60.97 -67.32 -83.14
N ASP A 26 -62.04 -66.68 -82.68
CA ASP A 26 -63.32 -66.57 -83.42
C ASP A 26 -63.12 -65.86 -84.78
N TYR A 27 -62.24 -64.85 -84.84
CA TYR A 27 -61.91 -64.15 -86.08
C TYR A 27 -61.14 -65.04 -87.07
N ILE A 28 -60.19 -65.85 -86.60
CA ILE A 28 -59.44 -66.79 -87.45
C ILE A 28 -60.36 -67.90 -87.95
N GLU A 29 -61.23 -68.45 -87.09
CA GLU A 29 -62.23 -69.44 -87.48
C GLU A 29 -63.22 -68.88 -88.51
N SER A 30 -63.71 -67.65 -88.33
CA SER A 30 -64.56 -66.97 -89.31
C SER A 30 -63.83 -66.76 -90.65
N LYS A 31 -62.55 -66.37 -90.63
CA LYS A 31 -61.74 -66.24 -91.86
C LYS A 31 -61.49 -67.57 -92.56
N GLN A 32 -61.31 -68.66 -91.81
CA GLN A 32 -61.18 -70.00 -92.36
C GLN A 32 -62.52 -70.50 -92.93
N GLN A 33 -63.63 -70.22 -92.25
CA GLN A 33 -64.97 -70.51 -92.77
C GLN A 33 -65.22 -69.74 -94.07
N ASP A 34 -64.91 -68.45 -94.17
CA ASP A 34 -65.03 -67.68 -95.43
C ASP A 34 -64.16 -68.25 -96.57
N ALA A 35 -62.98 -68.78 -96.27
CA ALA A 35 -62.06 -69.32 -97.27
C ALA A 35 -62.46 -70.70 -97.81
N TYR A 36 -63.12 -71.53 -96.99
CA TYR A 36 -63.47 -72.92 -97.35
C TYR A 36 -64.99 -73.14 -97.52
N PHE A 37 -65.84 -72.16 -97.26
CA PHE A 37 -67.28 -72.25 -97.46
C PHE A 37 -67.66 -72.04 -98.92
N VAL A 38 -67.48 -73.10 -99.72
CA VAL A 38 -68.06 -73.20 -101.06
C VAL A 38 -69.55 -73.50 -100.88
N LYS A 39 -70.42 -72.50 -101.05
CA LYS A 39 -71.87 -72.73 -101.19
C LYS A 39 -72.08 -73.62 -102.42
N PRO A 40 -72.64 -74.84 -102.30
CA PRO A 40 -73.00 -75.63 -103.46
C PRO A 40 -73.98 -74.82 -104.32
N PRO A 41 -73.85 -74.79 -105.66
CA PRO A 41 -74.87 -74.20 -106.50
C PRO A 41 -76.16 -75.03 -106.32
N ASN A 42 -77.26 -74.38 -105.95
CA ASN A 42 -78.58 -75.02 -105.89
C ASN A 42 -79.12 -75.17 -107.32
N TRP A 43 -78.99 -76.34 -107.93
CA TRP A 43 -79.47 -76.61 -109.31
C TRP A 43 -80.98 -76.89 -109.38
N ASP A 44 -81.65 -76.98 -108.23
CA ASP A 44 -83.09 -77.30 -108.12
C ASP A 44 -83.87 -76.23 -107.32
N SER A 45 -83.36 -75.01 -107.32
CA SER A 45 -84.07 -73.82 -106.86
C SER A 45 -84.01 -72.83 -108.01
N SER A 46 -85.17 -72.37 -108.48
CA SER A 46 -85.24 -71.32 -109.49
C SER A 46 -84.34 -70.18 -109.01
N GLY A 47 -83.23 -69.93 -109.72
CA GLY A 47 -82.36 -68.81 -109.38
C GLY A 47 -83.21 -67.56 -109.23
N ASP A 48 -83.03 -66.86 -108.12
CA ASP A 48 -83.79 -65.66 -107.81
C ASP A 48 -83.82 -64.77 -109.07
N SER A 49 -85.02 -64.55 -109.63
CA SER A 49 -85.20 -63.65 -110.78
C SER A 49 -84.56 -62.29 -110.47
N VAL A 50 -84.23 -61.48 -111.49
CA VAL A 50 -83.67 -60.12 -111.27
C VAL A 50 -84.50 -59.33 -110.26
N GLU A 51 -85.81 -59.58 -110.24
CA GLU A 51 -86.75 -59.05 -109.24
C GLU A 51 -86.49 -59.57 -107.82
N LEU A 52 -86.21 -60.86 -107.62
CA LEU A 52 -85.86 -61.43 -106.31
C LEU A 52 -84.50 -60.93 -105.80
N LEU A 53 -83.50 -60.74 -106.67
CA LEU A 53 -82.22 -60.10 -106.30
C LEU A 53 -82.40 -58.62 -105.97
N TYR A 54 -83.26 -57.91 -106.71
CA TYR A 54 -83.62 -56.54 -106.41
C TYR A 54 -84.32 -56.44 -105.04
N ILE A 55 -85.29 -57.31 -104.77
CA ILE A 55 -85.97 -57.43 -103.47
C ILE A 55 -84.96 -57.73 -102.35
N ARG A 56 -83.95 -58.57 -102.60
CA ARG A 56 -82.90 -58.88 -101.63
C ARG A 56 -81.98 -57.69 -101.38
N ASN A 57 -81.53 -57.00 -102.43
CA ASN A 57 -80.72 -55.79 -102.28
C ASN A 57 -81.49 -54.66 -101.59
N GLU A 58 -82.79 -54.50 -101.86
CA GLU A 58 -83.64 -53.58 -101.12
C GLU A 58 -83.74 -53.96 -99.64
N ARG A 59 -83.86 -55.26 -99.32
CA ARG A 59 -83.85 -55.75 -97.94
C ARG A 59 -82.50 -55.53 -97.25
N GLU A 60 -81.39 -55.78 -97.92
CA GLU A 60 -80.02 -55.57 -97.40
C GLU A 60 -79.72 -54.07 -97.24
N HIS A 61 -80.15 -53.23 -98.18
CA HIS A 61 -80.05 -51.78 -98.09
C HIS A 61 -80.94 -51.23 -96.96
N ALA A 62 -82.17 -51.74 -96.81
CA ALA A 62 -83.03 -51.40 -95.68
C ALA A 62 -82.41 -51.82 -94.34
N ALA A 63 -81.79 -53.00 -94.27
CA ALA A 63 -81.06 -53.46 -93.09
C ALA A 63 -79.82 -52.59 -92.80
N MET A 64 -79.10 -52.14 -93.85
CA MET A 64 -77.94 -51.25 -93.72
C MET A 64 -78.34 -49.86 -93.23
N LEU A 65 -79.44 -49.30 -93.75
CA LEU A 65 -79.99 -48.04 -93.26
C LEU A 65 -80.41 -48.15 -91.80
N HIS A 66 -81.07 -49.24 -91.41
CA HIS A 66 -81.42 -49.52 -90.02
C HIS A 66 -80.17 -49.59 -89.12
N LEU A 67 -79.11 -50.28 -89.57
CA LEU A 67 -77.84 -50.37 -88.84
C LEU A 67 -77.12 -49.02 -88.74
N GLN A 68 -77.12 -48.22 -89.81
CA GLN A 68 -76.53 -46.88 -89.80
C GLN A 68 -77.27 -45.97 -88.82
N GLU A 69 -78.60 -46.06 -88.79
CA GLU A 69 -79.44 -45.36 -87.82
C GLU A 69 -79.13 -45.80 -86.39
N GLU A 70 -79.02 -47.11 -86.13
CA GLU A 70 -78.59 -47.66 -84.84
C GLU A 70 -77.18 -47.21 -84.43
N MET A 71 -76.21 -47.19 -85.34
CA MET A 71 -74.84 -46.73 -85.06
C MET A 71 -74.80 -45.24 -84.75
N LEU A 72 -75.57 -44.44 -85.49
CA LEU A 72 -75.67 -43.00 -85.28
C LEU A 72 -76.36 -42.73 -83.94
N GLU A 73 -77.43 -43.44 -83.62
CA GLU A 73 -78.07 -43.41 -82.30
C GLU A 73 -77.11 -43.80 -81.18
N ASN A 74 -76.37 -44.89 -81.33
CA ASN A 74 -75.41 -45.37 -80.34
C ASN A 74 -74.25 -44.39 -80.16
N SER A 75 -73.72 -43.82 -81.23
CA SER A 75 -72.69 -42.77 -81.18
C SER A 75 -73.20 -41.50 -80.51
N LYS A 76 -74.43 -41.07 -80.81
CA LYS A 76 -75.11 -39.96 -80.11
C LYS A 76 -75.27 -40.25 -78.62
N LYS A 77 -75.75 -41.45 -78.25
CA LYS A 77 -75.91 -41.90 -76.86
C LYS A 77 -74.56 -41.93 -76.14
N GLN A 78 -73.50 -42.44 -76.77
CA GLN A 78 -72.16 -42.51 -76.21
C GLN A 78 -71.50 -41.14 -76.07
N SER A 79 -71.62 -40.27 -77.07
CA SER A 79 -71.14 -38.89 -77.03
C SER A 79 -71.83 -38.09 -75.93
N ALA A 80 -73.15 -38.24 -75.77
CA ALA A 80 -73.90 -37.66 -74.66
C ALA A 80 -73.44 -38.21 -73.29
N GLY A 81 -73.18 -39.51 -73.19
CA GLY A 81 -72.61 -40.16 -72.00
C GLY A 81 -71.21 -39.62 -71.65
N ASN A 82 -70.33 -39.48 -72.64
CA ASN A 82 -68.98 -38.96 -72.49
C ASN A 82 -68.99 -37.48 -72.11
N ALA A 83 -69.82 -36.66 -72.75
CA ALA A 83 -70.01 -35.26 -72.37
C ALA A 83 -70.48 -35.13 -70.91
N LYS A 84 -71.38 -36.02 -70.46
CA LYS A 84 -71.81 -36.08 -69.05
C LYS A 84 -70.66 -36.48 -68.12
N ARG A 85 -69.80 -37.43 -68.51
CA ARG A 85 -68.60 -37.85 -67.74
C ARG A 85 -67.57 -36.72 -67.63
N ILE A 86 -67.28 -36.03 -68.74
CA ILE A 86 -66.38 -34.87 -68.78
C ILE A 86 -66.89 -33.74 -67.87
N ARG A 87 -68.19 -33.40 -67.94
CA ARG A 87 -68.79 -32.41 -67.03
C ARG A 87 -68.69 -32.82 -65.56
N LYS A 88 -68.88 -34.11 -65.24
CA LYS A 88 -68.70 -34.62 -63.87
C LYS A 88 -67.24 -34.47 -63.41
N LEU A 89 -66.27 -34.79 -64.27
CA LEU A 89 -64.84 -34.64 -63.98
C LEU A 89 -64.48 -33.18 -63.69
N TYR A 90 -64.90 -32.22 -64.52
CA TYR A 90 -64.65 -30.80 -64.26
C TYR A 90 -65.31 -30.33 -62.95
N LYS A 91 -66.52 -30.81 -62.63
CA LYS A 91 -67.16 -30.52 -61.33
C LYS A 91 -66.35 -31.07 -60.16
N ILE A 92 -65.82 -32.29 -60.26
CA ILE A 92 -64.98 -32.91 -59.21
C ILE A 92 -63.65 -32.16 -59.08
N HIS A 93 -63.00 -31.84 -60.19
CA HIS A 93 -61.74 -31.10 -60.20
C HIS A 93 -61.90 -29.69 -59.58
N GLY A 94 -63.00 -29.00 -59.90
CA GLY A 94 -63.33 -27.72 -59.27
C GLY A 94 -63.54 -27.83 -57.76
N LYS A 95 -64.23 -28.88 -57.29
CA LYS A 95 -64.38 -29.16 -55.85
C LYS A 95 -63.05 -29.47 -55.18
N LEU A 96 -62.18 -30.25 -55.84
CA LEU A 96 -60.86 -30.61 -55.31
C LEU A 96 -59.97 -29.38 -55.18
N ARG A 97 -59.96 -28.50 -56.18
CA ARG A 97 -59.20 -27.24 -56.14
C ARG A 97 -59.67 -26.33 -55.00
N LYS A 98 -60.98 -26.22 -54.78
CA LYS A 98 -61.53 -25.46 -53.63
C LYS A 98 -61.05 -26.03 -52.30
N ARG A 99 -61.19 -27.36 -52.11
CA ARG A 99 -60.68 -28.04 -50.90
C ARG A 99 -59.17 -27.87 -50.72
N PHE A 100 -58.39 -27.90 -51.79
CA PHE A 100 -56.95 -27.69 -51.71
C PHE A 100 -56.60 -26.29 -51.23
N ILE A 101 -57.32 -25.27 -51.72
CA ILE A 101 -57.16 -23.89 -51.25
C ILE A 101 -57.53 -23.79 -49.77
N GLU A 102 -58.68 -24.36 -49.36
CA GLU A 102 -59.15 -24.36 -47.97
C GLU A 102 -58.15 -25.04 -47.02
N VAL A 103 -57.62 -26.21 -47.40
CA VAL A 103 -56.62 -26.94 -46.61
C VAL A 103 -55.31 -26.15 -46.54
N ASN A 104 -54.86 -25.55 -47.64
CA ASN A 104 -53.64 -24.76 -47.65
C ASN A 104 -53.79 -23.47 -46.80
N SER A 105 -54.94 -22.79 -46.87
CA SER A 105 -55.22 -21.66 -45.97
C SER A 105 -55.27 -22.11 -44.52
N PHE A 106 -55.86 -23.26 -44.22
CA PHE A 106 -55.90 -23.80 -42.86
C PHE A 106 -54.50 -24.13 -42.32
N ILE A 107 -53.63 -24.74 -43.14
CA ILE A 107 -52.25 -25.04 -42.75
C ILE A 107 -51.48 -23.74 -42.47
N LYS A 108 -51.65 -22.71 -43.31
CA LYS A 108 -51.04 -21.39 -43.08
C LYS A 108 -51.53 -20.76 -41.78
N ASP A 109 -52.85 -20.75 -41.55
CA ASP A 109 -53.42 -20.21 -40.31
C ASP A 109 -52.93 -20.97 -39.07
N CYS A 110 -52.80 -22.29 -39.15
CA CYS A 110 -52.23 -23.11 -38.08
C CYS A 110 -50.75 -22.79 -37.85
N ALA A 111 -49.95 -22.59 -38.91
CA ALA A 111 -48.55 -22.21 -38.79
C ALA A 111 -48.40 -20.81 -38.17
N ASP A 112 -49.23 -19.85 -38.58
CA ASP A 112 -49.22 -18.50 -38.03
C ASP A 112 -49.65 -18.48 -36.56
N LYS A 113 -50.71 -19.23 -36.21
CA LYS A 113 -51.13 -19.40 -34.80
C LYS A 113 -50.04 -20.05 -33.96
N LYS A 114 -49.38 -21.08 -34.48
CA LYS A 114 -48.24 -21.72 -33.81
C LYS A 114 -47.11 -20.71 -33.58
N ARG A 115 -46.73 -19.94 -34.60
CA ARG A 115 -45.69 -18.90 -34.47
C ARG A 115 -46.05 -17.83 -33.44
N VAL A 116 -47.30 -17.39 -33.41
CA VAL A 116 -47.77 -16.42 -32.40
C VAL A 116 -47.75 -17.02 -31.00
N ALA A 117 -48.18 -18.28 -30.84
CA ALA A 117 -48.12 -18.97 -29.55
C ALA A 117 -46.67 -19.15 -29.07
N GLU A 118 -45.76 -19.56 -29.95
CA GLU A 118 -44.33 -19.70 -29.63
C GLU A 118 -43.72 -18.36 -29.19
N LYS A 119 -44.02 -17.26 -29.90
CA LYS A 119 -43.58 -15.92 -29.48
C LYS A 119 -44.09 -15.55 -28.10
N LYS A 120 -45.38 -15.76 -27.83
CA LYS A 120 -45.96 -15.50 -26.51
C LYS A 120 -45.32 -16.35 -25.42
N VAL A 121 -45.07 -17.62 -25.69
CA VAL A 121 -44.37 -18.50 -24.74
C VAL A 121 -42.99 -17.93 -24.42
N VAL A 122 -42.22 -17.49 -25.42
CA VAL A 122 -40.90 -16.90 -25.21
C VAL A 122 -41.00 -15.60 -24.37
N GLU A 123 -41.92 -14.71 -24.71
CA GLU A 123 -42.15 -13.46 -23.98
C GLU A 123 -42.53 -13.71 -22.51
N GLU A 124 -43.47 -14.63 -22.26
CA GLU A 124 -43.91 -15.01 -20.91
C GLU A 124 -42.78 -15.70 -20.13
N THR A 125 -41.98 -16.57 -20.77
CA THR A 125 -40.84 -17.20 -20.09
C THR A 125 -39.79 -16.17 -19.67
N ALA A 126 -39.50 -15.17 -20.51
CA ALA A 126 -38.58 -14.10 -20.17
C ALA A 126 -39.12 -13.24 -19.02
N GLN A 127 -40.41 -12.92 -19.02
CA GLN A 127 -41.06 -12.19 -17.91
C GLN A 127 -41.01 -13.01 -16.61
N HIS A 128 -41.27 -14.32 -16.68
CA HIS A 128 -41.18 -15.21 -15.54
C HIS A 128 -39.77 -15.27 -14.94
N GLU A 129 -38.72 -15.31 -15.77
CA GLU A 129 -37.34 -15.28 -15.30
C GLU A 129 -36.99 -13.97 -14.59
N MET A 130 -37.42 -12.83 -15.14
CA MET A 130 -37.23 -11.52 -14.53
C MET A 130 -37.93 -11.43 -13.17
N LEU A 131 -39.23 -11.78 -13.13
CA LEU A 131 -40.00 -11.77 -11.88
C LEU A 131 -39.42 -12.73 -10.85
N LYS A 132 -38.93 -13.91 -11.27
CA LYS A 132 -38.29 -14.86 -10.38
C LYS A 132 -37.01 -14.29 -9.77
N SER A 133 -36.19 -13.59 -10.56
CA SER A 133 -35.00 -12.91 -10.06
C SER A 133 -35.34 -11.83 -9.03
N ASP A 134 -36.40 -11.06 -9.28
CA ASP A 134 -36.81 -10.01 -8.35
C ASP A 134 -37.44 -10.57 -7.08
N ILE A 135 -38.20 -11.68 -7.18
CA ILE A 135 -38.68 -12.43 -6.01
C ILE A 135 -37.50 -12.94 -5.19
N THR A 136 -36.45 -13.51 -5.81
CA THR A 136 -35.28 -13.99 -5.06
C THR A 136 -34.57 -12.86 -4.33
N LYS A 137 -34.35 -11.71 -4.98
CA LYS A 137 -33.77 -10.54 -4.32
C LYS A 137 -34.62 -10.05 -3.16
N CYS A 138 -35.94 -9.96 -3.35
CA CYS A 138 -36.85 -9.56 -2.28
C CYS A 138 -36.79 -10.55 -1.11
N THR A 139 -36.75 -11.86 -1.37
CA THR A 139 -36.66 -12.87 -0.31
C THR A 139 -35.34 -12.81 0.45
N GLU A 140 -34.23 -12.53 -0.25
CA GLU A 140 -32.91 -12.33 0.38
C GLU A 140 -32.93 -11.09 1.28
N THR A 141 -33.42 -9.94 0.78
CA THR A 141 -33.51 -8.72 1.61
C THR A 141 -34.44 -8.90 2.82
N ILE A 142 -35.53 -9.65 2.68
CA ILE A 142 -36.41 -9.97 3.82
C ILE A 142 -35.67 -10.84 4.84
N ALA A 143 -34.88 -11.81 4.40
CA ALA A 143 -34.08 -12.65 5.29
C ALA A 143 -33.02 -11.84 6.03
N GLU A 144 -32.31 -10.95 5.33
CA GLU A 144 -31.32 -10.03 5.93
C GLU A 144 -31.98 -9.14 6.98
N LEU A 145 -33.08 -8.46 6.63
CA LEU A 145 -33.82 -7.60 7.56
C LEU A 145 -34.39 -8.37 8.74
N SER A 146 -34.85 -9.61 8.53
CA SER A 146 -35.33 -10.47 9.61
C SER A 146 -34.20 -10.86 10.57
N SER A 147 -33.02 -11.20 10.05
CA SER A 147 -31.86 -11.52 10.89
C SER A 147 -31.37 -10.28 11.66
N PHE A 148 -31.31 -9.12 11.00
CA PHE A 148 -31.00 -7.84 11.65
C PHE A 148 -32.01 -7.52 12.76
N ARG A 149 -33.31 -7.72 12.51
CA ARG A 149 -34.35 -7.53 13.52
C ARG A 149 -34.18 -8.45 14.72
N GLU A 150 -33.87 -9.72 14.51
CA GLU A 150 -33.64 -10.65 15.63
C GLU A 150 -32.37 -10.28 16.41
N ASN A 151 -31.30 -9.85 15.73
CA ASN A 151 -30.11 -9.33 16.39
C ASN A 151 -30.42 -8.09 17.23
N LEU A 152 -31.15 -7.12 16.68
CA LEU A 152 -31.59 -5.91 17.40
C LEU A 152 -32.47 -6.27 18.60
N LYS A 153 -33.36 -7.26 18.44
CA LYS A 153 -34.21 -7.72 19.54
C LYS A 153 -33.40 -8.42 20.63
N SER A 154 -32.34 -9.15 20.27
CA SER A 154 -31.39 -9.73 21.22
C SER A 154 -30.65 -8.64 21.99
N THR A 155 -30.08 -7.65 21.29
CA THR A 155 -29.35 -6.55 21.95
C THR A 155 -30.27 -5.74 22.85
N VAL A 156 -31.50 -5.45 22.45
CA VAL A 156 -32.48 -4.76 23.31
C VAL A 156 -32.76 -5.58 24.58
N LYS A 157 -32.89 -6.91 24.48
CA LYS A 157 -33.04 -7.78 25.67
C LYS A 157 -31.81 -7.79 26.57
N GLU A 158 -30.61 -7.73 25.98
CA GLU A 158 -29.36 -7.59 26.73
C GLU A 158 -29.31 -6.27 27.49
N PHE A 159 -29.91 -5.20 26.93
CA PHE A 159 -29.96 -3.88 27.56
C PHE A 159 -31.11 -3.66 28.55
N GLU A 160 -32.16 -4.49 28.50
CA GLU A 160 -33.34 -4.44 29.38
C GLU A 160 -33.00 -4.38 30.89
N PRO A 161 -32.02 -5.14 31.42
CA PRO A 161 -31.64 -5.04 32.83
C PRO A 161 -31.07 -3.67 33.21
N TYR A 162 -30.32 -3.03 32.31
CA TYR A 162 -29.74 -1.71 32.60
C TYR A 162 -30.80 -0.62 32.57
N GLU A 163 -31.81 -0.74 31.69
CA GLU A 163 -32.99 0.14 31.68
C GLU A 163 -33.73 0.06 33.02
N LYS A 164 -33.99 -1.16 33.52
CA LYS A 164 -34.62 -1.36 34.85
C LYS A 164 -33.80 -0.74 35.98
N VAL A 165 -32.47 -0.86 35.94
CA VAL A 165 -31.61 -0.23 36.94
C VAL A 165 -31.70 1.30 36.86
N LEU A 166 -31.74 1.88 35.67
CA LEU A 166 -31.89 3.33 35.51
C LEU A 166 -33.26 3.82 35.98
N GLU A 167 -34.33 3.07 35.71
CA GLU A 167 -35.66 3.34 36.27
C GLU A 167 -35.64 3.29 37.80
N GLU A 168 -35.06 2.25 38.41
CA GLU A 168 -34.92 2.14 39.86
C GLU A 168 -34.09 3.29 40.48
N VAL A 169 -33.04 3.76 39.78
CA VAL A 169 -32.20 4.87 40.24
C VAL A 169 -33.00 6.18 40.19
N VAL A 170 -33.79 6.41 39.15
CA VAL A 170 -34.69 7.57 39.05
C VAL A 170 -35.77 7.52 40.12
N GLU A 171 -36.32 6.35 40.43
CA GLU A 171 -37.33 6.19 41.49
C GLU A 171 -36.75 6.40 42.90
N LYS A 172 -35.53 5.94 43.16
CA LYS A 172 -34.90 6.03 44.49
C LYS A 172 -34.20 7.37 44.75
N SER A 173 -33.87 8.12 43.71
CA SER A 173 -33.13 9.38 43.85
C SER A 173 -33.92 10.57 43.32
N ASP A 174 -34.22 11.52 44.22
CA ASP A 174 -34.88 12.79 43.89
C ASP A 174 -34.01 13.72 43.01
N ILE A 175 -32.81 13.28 42.63
CA ILE A 175 -31.81 14.06 41.90
C ILE A 175 -32.13 14.08 40.40
N PHE A 176 -32.78 13.04 39.88
CA PHE A 176 -33.09 12.86 38.46
C PHE A 176 -34.60 12.93 38.24
N LEU A 177 -35.04 13.75 37.28
CA LEU A 177 -36.47 13.90 36.97
C LEU A 177 -36.97 12.83 35.98
N SER A 178 -36.07 12.25 35.19
CA SER A 178 -36.35 11.26 34.16
C SER A 178 -35.09 10.45 33.86
N THR A 179 -35.25 9.22 33.37
CA THR A 179 -34.17 8.37 32.85
C THR A 179 -33.30 9.12 31.84
N LYS A 180 -33.92 9.97 31.01
CA LYS A 180 -33.21 10.82 30.05
C LYS A 180 -32.35 11.91 30.72
N ASP A 181 -32.85 12.56 31.76
CA ASP A 181 -32.09 13.55 32.55
C ASP A 181 -30.88 12.89 33.24
N CYS A 182 -31.04 11.65 33.71
CA CYS A 182 -29.91 10.86 34.23
C CYS A 182 -28.84 10.60 33.15
N MET A 183 -29.26 10.19 31.95
CA MET A 183 -28.34 9.96 30.82
C MET A 183 -27.65 11.25 30.37
N ASP A 184 -28.39 12.32 30.16
CA ASP A 184 -27.85 13.61 29.68
C ASP A 184 -26.82 14.19 30.66
N ARG A 185 -27.05 14.04 31.99
CA ARG A 185 -26.06 14.46 33.01
C ARG A 185 -24.85 13.56 33.06
N CYS A 186 -25.02 12.24 32.91
CA CYS A 186 -23.90 11.31 32.78
C CYS A 186 -23.05 11.63 31.55
N ASP A 187 -23.68 11.92 30.41
CA ASP A 187 -22.99 12.31 29.18
C ASP A 187 -22.23 13.64 29.38
N ALA A 188 -22.86 14.63 30.00
CA ALA A 188 -22.20 15.89 30.33
C ALA A 188 -21.01 15.70 31.28
N LEU A 189 -21.12 14.80 32.27
CA LEU A 189 -20.05 14.48 33.20
C LEU A 189 -18.92 13.70 32.51
N MET A 190 -19.24 12.78 31.61
CA MET A 190 -18.25 12.07 30.79
C MET A 190 -17.50 13.02 29.86
N LEU A 191 -18.20 13.96 29.22
CA LEU A 191 -17.57 15.00 28.40
C LEU A 191 -16.66 15.91 29.24
N ALA A 192 -17.14 16.36 30.40
CA ALA A 192 -16.34 17.15 31.32
C ALA A 192 -15.10 16.38 31.79
N GLN A 193 -15.23 15.08 32.07
CA GLN A 193 -14.09 14.23 32.45
C GLN A 193 -13.03 14.16 31.34
N VAL A 194 -13.46 14.02 30.07
CA VAL A 194 -12.55 14.03 28.93
C VAL A 194 -11.84 15.39 28.79
N GLU A 195 -12.58 16.50 28.94
CA GLU A 195 -12.00 17.85 28.89
C GLU A 195 -11.01 18.10 30.04
N ILE A 196 -11.35 17.69 31.26
CA ILE A 196 -10.46 17.79 32.42
C ILE A 196 -9.19 16.98 32.18
N SER A 197 -9.32 15.74 31.71
CA SER A 197 -8.17 14.87 31.44
C SER A 197 -7.25 15.48 30.38
N ALA A 198 -7.82 16.05 29.31
CA ALA A 198 -7.06 16.75 28.28
C ALA A 198 -6.35 18.02 28.81
N LEU A 199 -6.98 18.75 29.73
CA LEU A 199 -6.37 19.91 30.39
C LEU A 199 -5.26 19.49 31.36
N GLU A 200 -5.46 18.41 32.11
CA GLU A 200 -4.45 17.83 33.01
C GLU A 200 -3.20 17.40 32.24
N GLU A 201 -3.37 16.69 31.12
CA GLU A 201 -2.25 16.30 30.25
C GLU A 201 -1.47 17.52 29.75
N LYS A 202 -2.16 18.57 29.30
CA LYS A 202 -1.51 19.83 28.90
C LYS A 202 -0.74 20.47 30.05
N LYS A 203 -1.31 20.49 31.26
CA LYS A 203 -0.65 21.06 32.43
C LYS A 203 0.57 20.25 32.86
N ILE A 204 0.52 18.92 32.77
CA ILE A 204 1.67 18.05 33.03
C ILE A 204 2.78 18.34 32.01
N GLN A 205 2.45 18.47 30.72
CA GLN A 205 3.42 18.85 29.69
C GLN A 205 4.07 20.21 29.97
N GLU A 206 3.28 21.22 30.33
CA GLU A 206 3.80 22.55 30.72
C GLU A 206 4.77 22.44 31.92
N ILE A 207 4.43 21.64 32.94
CA ILE A 207 5.28 21.40 34.11
C ILE A 207 6.59 20.69 33.71
N GLU A 208 6.52 19.70 32.83
CA GLU A 208 7.71 19.00 32.33
C GLU A 208 8.62 19.93 31.53
N GLU A 209 8.06 20.80 30.70
CA GLU A 209 8.82 21.81 29.96
C GLU A 209 9.48 22.82 30.90
N MET A 210 8.77 23.27 31.93
CA MET A 210 9.33 24.13 32.98
C MET A 210 10.45 23.41 33.73
N ARG A 211 10.29 22.13 34.06
CA ARG A 211 11.32 21.31 34.71
C ARG A 211 12.56 21.15 33.81
N LYS A 212 12.37 20.87 32.52
CA LYS A 212 13.46 20.79 31.53
C LYS A 212 14.22 22.11 31.44
N ARG A 213 13.50 23.24 31.37
CA ARG A 213 14.09 24.59 31.38
C ARG A 213 14.87 24.86 32.67
N MET A 214 14.31 24.54 33.83
CA MET A 214 14.98 24.69 35.12
C MET A 214 16.28 23.89 35.16
N ILE A 215 16.25 22.61 34.78
CA ILE A 215 17.44 21.75 34.75
C ILE A 215 18.51 22.33 33.82
N LYS A 216 18.11 22.81 32.64
CA LYS A 216 19.03 23.45 31.69
C LYS A 216 19.71 24.67 32.31
N VAL A 217 18.93 25.59 32.90
CA VAL A 217 19.46 26.79 33.56
C VAL A 217 20.36 26.43 34.74
N THR A 218 19.99 25.43 35.56
CA THR A 218 20.85 24.99 36.67
C THR A 218 22.15 24.37 36.20
N ASN A 219 22.12 23.61 35.10
CA ASN A 219 23.33 23.02 34.51
C ASN A 219 24.24 24.10 33.92
N GLU A 220 23.67 25.06 33.19
CA GLU A 220 24.41 26.23 32.68
C GLU A 220 25.03 27.02 33.83
N ALA A 221 24.27 27.33 34.87
CA ALA A 221 24.79 28.01 36.07
C ALA A 221 25.90 27.19 36.75
N ALA A 222 25.72 25.88 36.92
CA ALA A 222 26.75 25.01 37.49
C ALA A 222 28.04 25.01 36.66
N LEU A 223 27.93 24.98 35.33
CA LEU A 223 29.08 25.07 34.42
C LEU A 223 29.77 26.42 34.53
N THR A 224 29.02 27.53 34.61
CA THR A 224 29.62 28.86 34.82
C THR A 224 30.34 28.98 36.16
N VAL A 225 29.77 28.45 37.23
CA VAL A 225 30.41 28.40 38.57
C VAL A 225 31.67 27.55 38.54
N LEU A 226 31.65 26.42 37.82
CA LEU A 226 32.83 25.57 37.63
C LEU A 226 33.93 26.31 36.87
N GLY A 227 33.57 27.04 35.80
CA GLY A 227 34.49 27.91 35.06
C GLY A 227 35.14 28.96 35.96
N LEU A 228 34.33 29.72 36.70
CA LEU A 228 34.82 30.73 37.64
C LEU A 228 35.70 30.13 38.75
N LYS A 229 35.41 28.91 39.23
CA LYS A 229 36.27 28.20 40.19
C LYS A 229 37.64 27.86 39.60
N ASN A 230 37.69 27.45 38.34
CA ASN A 230 38.94 27.16 37.67
C ASN A 230 39.77 28.44 37.48
N ASP A 231 39.13 29.52 37.03
CA ASP A 231 39.78 30.83 36.85
C ASP A 231 40.31 31.37 38.19
N LEU A 232 39.53 31.22 39.28
CA LEU A 232 39.95 31.60 40.62
C LEU A 232 41.16 30.77 41.10
N ALA A 233 41.17 29.46 40.86
CA ALA A 233 42.30 28.61 41.20
C ALA A 233 43.56 28.96 40.40
N GLU A 234 43.42 29.35 39.13
CA GLU A 234 44.53 29.85 38.31
C GLU A 234 45.07 31.17 38.85
N LEU A 235 44.17 32.11 39.19
CA LEU A 235 44.55 33.39 39.77
C LEU A 235 45.25 33.22 41.12
N GLU A 236 44.75 32.36 42.01
CA GLU A 236 45.39 32.05 43.30
C GLU A 236 46.79 31.46 43.12
N ARG A 237 46.99 30.58 42.14
CA ARG A 237 48.33 30.04 41.82
C ARG A 237 49.26 31.15 41.36
N SER A 238 48.81 32.00 40.43
CA SER A 238 49.62 33.12 39.92
C SER A 238 49.99 34.10 41.03
N TYR A 239 49.04 34.40 41.93
CA TYR A 239 49.25 35.26 43.08
C TYR A 239 50.26 34.67 44.06
N ASN A 240 50.13 33.39 44.39
CA ASN A 240 51.07 32.70 45.28
C ASN A 240 52.48 32.65 44.70
N GLN A 241 52.61 32.44 43.39
CA GLN A 241 53.89 32.50 42.70
C GLN A 241 54.51 33.89 42.78
N ALA A 242 53.76 34.94 42.41
CA ALA A 242 54.23 36.32 42.49
C ALA A 242 54.62 36.72 43.93
N ARG A 243 53.85 36.27 44.93
CA ARG A 243 54.14 36.49 46.35
C ARG A 243 55.42 35.79 46.79
N ALA A 244 55.65 34.55 46.34
CA ALA A 244 56.88 33.82 46.63
C ALA A 244 58.11 34.49 46.00
N GLU A 245 57.98 34.97 44.76
CA GLU A 245 59.02 35.74 44.08
C GLU A 245 59.31 37.07 44.79
N CYS A 246 58.27 37.82 45.18
CA CYS A 246 58.40 39.04 45.96
C CYS A 246 59.15 38.79 47.27
N SER A 247 58.77 37.77 48.04
CA SER A 247 59.46 37.41 49.29
C SER A 247 60.92 37.01 49.07
N LYS A 248 61.23 36.34 47.95
CA LYS A 248 62.62 36.04 47.57
C LYS A 248 63.42 37.31 47.33
N TRP A 249 62.86 38.26 46.57
CA TRP A 249 63.51 39.55 46.30
C TRP A 249 63.65 40.41 47.56
N GLU A 250 62.66 40.42 48.43
CA GLU A 250 62.74 41.08 49.75
C GLU A 250 63.89 40.51 50.59
N LYS A 251 64.05 39.19 50.63
CA LYS A 251 65.19 38.55 51.33
C LYS A 251 66.53 38.94 50.73
N ILE A 252 66.64 38.93 49.40
CA ILE A 252 67.88 39.33 48.71
C ILE A 252 68.19 40.81 49.01
N LEU A 253 67.18 41.68 48.94
CA LEU A 253 67.32 43.11 49.23
C LEU A 253 67.69 43.36 50.69
N ALA A 254 67.07 42.65 51.64
CA ALA A 254 67.40 42.74 53.05
C ALA A 254 68.84 42.28 53.33
N ASN A 255 69.27 41.18 52.71
CA ASN A 255 70.64 40.70 52.80
C ASN A 255 71.62 41.72 52.22
N ALA A 256 71.35 42.26 51.03
CA ALA A 256 72.18 43.29 50.40
C ALA A 256 72.29 44.54 51.29
N LYS A 257 71.16 45.01 51.85
CA LYS A 257 71.13 46.14 52.79
C LYS A 257 71.96 45.86 54.03
N ASN A 258 71.85 44.66 54.60
CA ASN A 258 72.65 44.27 55.77
C ASN A 258 74.15 44.19 55.42
N THR A 259 74.52 43.65 54.25
CA THR A 259 75.93 43.62 53.82
C THR A 259 76.49 45.01 53.62
N VAL A 260 75.73 45.93 53.01
CA VAL A 260 76.15 47.33 52.86
C VAL A 260 76.32 47.99 54.23
N ALA A 261 75.35 47.83 55.13
CA ALA A 261 75.44 48.38 56.49
C ALA A 261 76.62 47.82 57.29
N LEU A 262 76.95 46.54 57.13
CA LEU A 262 78.13 45.91 57.75
C LEU A 262 79.43 46.46 57.16
N HIS A 263 79.53 46.59 55.83
CA HIS A 263 80.70 47.17 55.18
C HIS A 263 80.90 48.64 55.56
N ASP A 264 79.82 49.42 55.65
CA ASP A 264 79.88 50.81 56.11
C ASP A 264 80.34 50.89 57.57
N LEU A 265 79.84 50.01 58.45
CA LEU A 265 80.29 49.94 59.84
C LEU A 265 81.77 49.54 59.97
N ASP A 266 82.22 48.55 59.21
CA ASP A 266 83.61 48.11 59.20
C ASP A 266 84.53 49.18 58.61
N ARG A 267 84.07 49.91 57.59
CA ARG A 267 84.75 51.11 57.10
C ARG A 267 84.89 52.16 58.21
N ASP A 268 83.81 52.47 58.93
CA ASP A 268 83.89 53.42 60.04
C ASP A 268 84.85 52.97 61.16
N ARG A 269 84.81 51.68 61.53
CA ARG A 269 85.72 51.09 62.52
C ARG A 269 87.18 51.14 62.09
N THR A 270 87.47 50.87 60.82
CA THR A 270 88.84 50.93 60.29
C THR A 270 89.35 52.36 60.28
N LEU A 271 88.53 53.34 59.88
CA LEU A 271 88.85 54.76 59.98
C LEU A 271 89.13 55.19 61.42
N ASP A 272 88.30 54.76 62.38
CA ASP A 272 88.51 55.03 63.81
C ASP A 272 89.79 54.38 64.34
N GLY A 273 90.09 53.15 63.92
CA GLY A 273 91.31 52.43 64.27
C GLY A 273 92.56 53.14 63.77
N ILE A 274 92.57 53.59 62.51
CA ILE A 274 93.68 54.36 61.92
C ILE A 274 93.87 55.67 62.70
N HIS A 275 92.79 56.43 62.90
CA HIS A 275 92.85 57.70 63.61
C HIS A 275 93.32 57.53 65.06
N TYR A 276 92.87 56.47 65.74
CA TYR A 276 93.32 56.14 67.09
C TYR A 276 94.80 55.79 67.14
N MET A 277 95.30 54.96 66.22
CA MET A 277 96.72 54.62 66.12
C MET A 277 97.57 55.87 65.87
N TYR A 278 97.17 56.72 64.92
CA TYR A 278 97.83 58.00 64.65
C TYR A 278 97.94 58.84 65.93
N ARG A 279 96.82 59.02 66.64
CA ARG A 279 96.77 59.82 67.87
C ARG A 279 97.64 59.23 68.98
N LEU A 280 97.72 57.90 69.10
CA LEU A 280 98.59 57.22 70.07
C LEU A 280 100.07 57.45 69.76
N LEU A 281 100.46 57.38 68.49
CA LEU A 281 101.84 57.64 68.04
C LEU A 281 102.23 59.11 68.22
N CYS A 282 101.34 60.06 67.92
CA CYS A 282 101.55 61.48 68.19
C CYS A 282 101.76 61.73 69.70
N LYS A 283 100.93 61.13 70.57
CA LYS A 283 101.10 61.20 72.02
C LYS A 283 102.47 60.67 72.48
N ARG A 284 102.96 59.56 71.90
CA ARG A 284 104.29 59.03 72.26
C ARG A 284 105.42 60.01 71.93
N ARG A 285 105.31 60.72 70.81
CA ARG A 285 106.27 61.75 70.38
C ARG A 285 106.08 63.10 71.09
N ASN A 286 105.09 63.24 71.97
CA ASN A 286 104.64 64.51 72.55
C ASN A 286 104.29 65.57 71.48
N LEU A 287 103.73 65.13 70.35
CA LEU A 287 103.23 66.00 69.28
C LEU A 287 101.71 66.11 69.36
N GLU A 288 101.17 67.31 69.10
CA GLU A 288 99.72 67.47 68.98
C GLU A 288 99.22 66.89 67.64
N PRO A 289 98.10 66.15 67.62
CA PRO A 289 97.55 65.59 66.39
C PRO A 289 97.05 66.71 65.46
N VAL A 290 97.56 66.75 64.22
CA VAL A 290 97.22 67.78 63.21
C VAL A 290 96.18 67.28 62.20
N PHE A 291 96.17 65.98 61.89
CA PHE A 291 95.31 65.42 60.84
C PHE A 291 93.95 64.94 61.38
N TYR A 292 92.86 65.27 60.67
CA TYR A 292 91.49 64.89 61.01
C TYR A 292 91.14 63.47 60.54
N ARG A 293 90.09 62.87 61.10
CA ARG A 293 89.61 61.50 60.79
C ARG A 293 89.45 61.21 59.28
N VAL A 294 89.15 62.22 58.48
CA VAL A 294 88.92 62.10 57.02
C VAL A 294 90.24 62.04 56.22
N ASP A 295 91.34 62.58 56.76
CA ASP A 295 92.63 62.65 56.10
C ASP A 295 93.46 61.37 56.33
N VAL A 296 92.90 60.25 55.88
CA VAL A 296 93.42 58.90 56.13
C VAL A 296 94.81 58.69 55.56
N GLU A 297 95.05 59.18 54.34
CA GLU A 297 96.32 58.99 53.62
C GLU A 297 97.50 59.58 54.40
N ASN A 298 97.36 60.84 54.84
CA ASN A 298 98.39 61.53 55.64
C ASN A 298 98.58 60.87 57.02
N GLN A 299 97.50 60.37 57.64
CA GLN A 299 97.60 59.62 58.90
C GLN A 299 98.36 58.31 58.72
N LEU A 300 98.09 57.56 57.65
CA LEU A 300 98.77 56.31 57.35
C LEU A 300 100.24 56.52 57.02
N ASP A 301 100.59 57.56 56.26
CA ASP A 301 101.98 57.89 55.96
C ASP A 301 102.77 58.26 57.23
N TYR A 302 102.16 59.02 58.14
CA TYR A 302 102.75 59.30 59.44
C TYR A 302 102.90 58.03 60.29
N ILE A 303 101.85 57.19 60.37
CA ILE A 303 101.91 55.91 61.09
C ILE A 303 103.03 55.03 60.54
N LYS A 304 103.13 54.92 59.21
CA LYS A 304 104.12 54.09 58.52
C LYS A 304 105.55 54.56 58.84
N SER A 305 105.85 55.84 58.63
CA SER A 305 107.18 56.41 58.90
C SER A 305 107.58 56.23 60.37
N GLU A 306 106.63 56.39 61.29
CA GLU A 306 106.90 56.26 62.72
C GLU A 306 107.08 54.79 63.16
N ILE A 307 106.35 53.84 62.56
CA ILE A 307 106.57 52.40 62.79
C ILE A 307 107.90 51.94 62.21
N GLU A 308 108.27 52.42 61.01
CA GLU A 308 109.57 52.11 60.40
C GLU A 308 110.72 52.59 61.32
N LEU A 309 110.63 53.82 61.82
CA LEU A 309 111.60 54.35 62.77
C LEU A 309 111.65 53.54 64.08
N LEU A 310 110.50 53.16 64.65
CA LEU A 310 110.49 52.27 65.82
C LEU A 310 111.14 50.92 65.55
N THR A 311 110.90 50.36 64.36
CA THR A 311 111.44 49.07 63.96
C THR A 311 112.96 49.16 63.81
N GLU A 312 113.47 50.26 63.27
CA GLU A 312 114.89 50.56 63.20
C GLU A 312 115.51 50.73 64.59
N VAL A 313 114.89 51.52 65.48
CA VAL A 313 115.35 51.67 66.87
C VAL A 313 115.35 50.34 67.61
N HIS A 314 114.31 49.52 67.43
CA HIS A 314 114.24 48.19 68.02
C HIS A 314 115.34 47.26 67.47
N LYS A 315 115.60 47.28 66.16
CA LYS A 315 116.72 46.52 65.57
C LYS A 315 118.06 46.94 66.16
N VAL A 316 118.33 48.24 66.27
CA VAL A 316 119.56 48.77 66.89
C VAL A 316 119.69 48.35 68.35
N TYR A 317 118.59 48.42 69.11
CA TYR A 317 118.56 47.95 70.50
C TYR A 317 118.84 46.45 70.62
N MET A 318 118.27 45.63 69.73
CA MET A 318 118.52 44.18 69.68
C MET A 318 119.96 43.87 69.29
N ASP A 319 120.54 44.60 68.33
CA ASP A 319 121.94 44.46 67.93
C ASP A 319 122.91 44.90 69.03
N GLN A 320 122.57 45.93 69.81
CA GLN A 320 123.33 46.34 70.99
C GLN A 320 123.23 45.30 72.13
N ASN A 321 122.06 44.72 72.35
CA ASN A 321 121.87 43.63 73.32
C ASN A 321 122.55 42.32 72.90
N ALA A 322 122.72 42.07 71.60
CA ALA A 322 123.49 40.94 71.09
C ALA A 322 125.01 41.15 71.28
N LYS A 323 125.48 42.40 71.17
CA LYS A 323 126.88 42.79 71.41
C LYS A 323 127.26 42.84 72.90
N SER A 324 126.36 43.23 73.80
CA SER A 324 126.59 43.16 75.24
C SER A 324 126.70 41.72 75.76
N LYS A 325 125.90 40.79 75.20
CA LYS A 325 125.99 39.35 75.54
C LYS A 325 127.24 38.64 75.01
N THR A 326 127.90 39.17 73.97
CA THR A 326 129.17 38.61 73.44
C THR A 326 130.40 39.16 74.18
N SER A 327 130.29 40.33 74.83
CA SER A 327 131.33 40.89 75.71
C SER A 327 131.42 40.17 77.07
N GLU A 328 130.32 39.65 77.62
CA GLU A 328 130.31 38.96 78.92
C GLU A 328 130.94 37.55 78.90
N TYR A 329 131.14 36.95 77.72
CA TYR A 329 131.79 35.63 77.58
C TYR A 329 133.32 35.70 77.44
N SER A 330 133.91 36.89 77.27
CA SER A 330 135.36 37.09 77.11
C SER A 330 136.13 37.26 78.45
N ASP A 331 135.45 37.69 79.52
CA ASP A 331 136.10 38.08 80.79
C ASP A 331 136.09 36.99 81.89
N ARG A 332 135.52 35.80 81.65
CA ARG A 332 135.43 34.72 82.66
C ARG A 332 136.57 33.68 82.62
N ASP A 333 137.45 33.70 81.63
CA ASP A 333 138.52 32.69 81.49
C ASP A 333 139.89 33.08 82.12
N THR A 334 139.98 34.23 82.81
CA THR A 334 141.25 34.71 83.43
C THR A 334 141.16 34.97 84.94
N ALA A 335 140.72 33.98 85.73
CA ALA A 335 141.03 33.94 87.16
C ALA A 335 140.90 32.52 87.74
N LYS A 336 141.92 31.69 87.47
CA LYS A 336 142.31 30.55 88.32
C LYS A 336 143.61 30.93 89.02
N CYS A 337 143.64 30.89 90.35
CA CYS A 337 144.75 30.41 91.18
C CYS A 337 144.37 30.48 92.66
#